data_AF-A0A6P3HPD7-F1
#
_entry.id   AF-A0A6P3HPD7-F1
#
_cell.length_a   1.000
_cell.length_b   1.000
_cell.length_c   1.000
_cell.angle_alpha   90.00
_cell.angle_beta   90.00
_cell.angle_gamma   90.00
#
_symmetry.space_group_name_H-M   'P 1'
#
loop_
_entity.id
_entity.type
_entity.pdbx_description
1 polymer ?
#
loop_
_entity_poly.entity_id
_entity_poly.type
_entity_poly.pdbx_seq_one_letter_code
_entity_poly.pdbx_strand_id
1 'polypeptide(L)'
;WLRYFPLSRFLFVSGERLVSDPAGELGRVQDFLGLKRVVTDKHFYFNATKGFPCLKKAQGSGRPRCLGKSKGRPHPRVPESVVQRLRAFYRPFNRKFYQMTGQDFGWD
;
A
#
# COMPACT_ATOMS: atom_id res chain seq x y z
N TRP A 1 -11.46 4.31 -16.79
CA TRP A 1 -10.01 4.43 -16.95
C TRP A 1 -9.51 3.78 -18.24
N LEU A 2 -9.55 2.45 -18.38
CA LEU A 2 -8.95 1.76 -19.53
C LEU A 2 -9.59 2.04 -20.91
N ARG A 3 -10.78 2.62 -20.96
CA ARG A 3 -11.38 3.15 -22.21
C ARG A 3 -10.61 4.35 -22.79
N TYR A 4 -9.88 5.08 -21.94
CA TYR A 4 -9.24 6.35 -22.29
C TYR A 4 -7.72 6.35 -22.14
N PHE A 5 -7.17 5.42 -21.35
CA PHE A 5 -5.74 5.34 -21.09
C PHE A 5 -5.28 3.89 -21.18
N PRO A 6 -4.13 3.61 -21.81
CA PRO A 6 -3.57 2.26 -21.86
C PRO A 6 -3.16 1.80 -20.45
N LEU A 7 -3.21 0.48 -20.22
CA LEU A 7 -2.86 -0.13 -18.93
C LEU A 7 -1.45 0.25 -18.46
N SER A 8 -0.50 0.40 -19.39
CA SER A 8 0.89 0.80 -19.11
C SER A 8 1.03 2.17 -18.46
N ARG A 9 -0.02 3.01 -18.47
CA ARG A 9 -0.07 4.29 -17.75
C ARG A 9 -0.67 4.18 -16.34
N PHE A 10 -0.89 2.97 -15.85
CA PHE A 10 -1.35 2.72 -14.48
C PHE A 10 -0.33 1.91 -13.71
N LEU A 11 -0.05 2.35 -12.49
CA LEU A 11 0.59 1.54 -11.48
C LEU A 11 -0.43 1.25 -10.38
N PHE A 12 -0.52 -0.03 -10.01
CA PHE A 12 -1.34 -0.48 -8.90
C PHE A 12 -0.41 -0.84 -7.72
N VAL A 13 -0.39 0.03 -6.71
CA VAL A 13 0.45 -0.12 -5.51
C VAL A 13 -0.28 -0.98 -4.48
N SER A 14 0.41 -1.96 -3.88
CA SER A 14 -0.17 -2.79 -2.82
C SER A 14 -0.21 -2.00 -1.51
N GLY A 15 -1.40 -1.81 -0.95
CA GLY A 15 -1.57 -1.14 0.34
C GLY A 15 -0.96 -1.94 1.49
N GLU A 16 -1.13 -3.26 1.47
CA GLU A 16 -0.57 -4.18 2.46
C GLU A 16 0.96 -4.13 2.45
N ARG A 17 1.56 -4.19 1.25
CA ARG A 17 3.01 -4.12 1.10
C ARG A 17 3.57 -2.74 1.36
N LEU A 18 2.81 -1.67 1.13
CA LEU A 18 3.20 -0.32 1.53
C LEU A 18 3.34 -0.19 3.06
N VAL A 19 2.64 -1.04 3.83
CA VAL A 19 2.78 -1.10 5.29
C VAL A 19 3.94 -2.02 5.71
N SER A 20 4.03 -3.23 5.14
CA SER A 20 5.04 -4.22 5.54
C SER A 20 6.44 -3.98 4.96
N ASP A 21 6.52 -3.46 3.73
CA ASP A 21 7.74 -3.16 2.97
C ASP A 21 7.57 -1.84 2.18
N PRO A 22 7.53 -0.68 2.89
CA PRO A 22 7.32 0.62 2.25
C PRO A 22 8.42 0.96 1.25
N ALA A 23 9.67 0.56 1.50
CA ALA A 23 10.78 0.83 0.60
C ALA A 23 10.65 0.06 -0.72
N GLY A 24 10.25 -1.22 -0.66
CA GLY A 24 10.03 -2.03 -1.86
C GLY A 24 8.90 -1.51 -2.74
N GLU A 25 7.75 -1.15 -2.15
CA GLU A 25 6.64 -0.56 -2.94
C GLU A 25 7.00 0.83 -3.49
N LEU A 26 7.71 1.67 -2.73
CA LEU A 26 8.20 2.96 -3.26
C LEU A 26 9.27 2.79 -4.34
N GLY A 27 10.02 1.69 -4.33
CA GLY A 27 10.90 1.31 -5.44
C GLY A 27 10.12 1.18 -6.75
N ARG A 28 9.02 0.42 -6.75
CA ARG A 28 8.14 0.25 -7.92
C ARG A 28 7.54 1.57 -8.40
N VAL A 29 7.15 2.43 -7.46
CA VAL A 29 6.62 3.77 -7.77
C VAL A 29 7.68 4.63 -8.45
N GLN A 30 8.92 4.63 -7.94
CA GLN A 30 10.02 5.39 -8.55
C GLN A 30 10.30 4.91 -9.98
N ASP A 31 10.35 3.59 -10.21
CA ASP A 31 10.58 3.04 -11.55
C ASP A 31 9.47 3.42 -12.53
N PHE A 32 8.22 3.29 -12.11
CA PHE A 32 7.06 3.63 -12.94
C PHE A 32 7.04 5.10 -13.35
N LEU A 33 7.52 5.99 -12.47
CA LEU A 33 7.66 7.42 -12.75
C LEU A 33 8.94 7.78 -13.51
N GLY A 34 9.83 6.82 -13.79
CA GLY A 34 11.13 7.08 -14.42
C GLY A 34 12.12 7.84 -13.52
N LEU A 35 11.98 7.70 -12.19
CA LEU A 35 12.83 8.38 -11.21
C LEU A 35 13.98 7.48 -10.74
N LYS A 36 15.11 8.08 -10.40
CA LYS A 36 16.20 7.39 -9.69
C LYS A 36 15.67 6.86 -8.36
N ARG A 37 15.95 5.59 -8.03
CA ARG A 37 15.63 4.99 -6.73
C ARG A 37 16.47 5.63 -5.62
N VAL A 38 15.91 6.64 -4.96
CA VAL A 38 16.53 7.35 -3.82
C VAL A 38 15.86 7.01 -2.50
N VAL A 39 14.56 6.70 -2.53
CA VAL A 39 13.82 6.29 -1.35
C VAL A 39 14.15 4.83 -1.04
N THR A 40 14.77 4.61 0.11
CA THR A 40 15.17 3.30 0.63
C THR A 40 14.64 3.07 2.05
N ASP A 41 14.84 1.87 2.57
CA ASP A 41 14.63 1.45 3.96
C ASP A 41 15.09 2.46 5.03
N LYS A 42 16.23 3.14 4.81
CA LYS A 42 16.78 4.17 5.71
C LYS A 42 15.85 5.36 5.94
N HIS A 43 14.89 5.60 5.04
CA HIS A 43 13.91 6.67 5.13
C HIS A 43 12.69 6.29 5.98
N PHE A 44 12.63 5.05 6.46
CA PHE A 44 11.49 4.55 7.23
C PHE A 44 11.92 4.06 8.61
N TYR A 45 10.98 4.10 9.54
CA TYR A 45 11.05 3.38 10.80
C TYR A 45 9.67 2.90 11.19
N PHE A 46 9.61 1.73 11.82
CA PHE A 46 8.34 1.21 12.30
C PHE A 46 8.02 1.81 13.67
N ASN A 47 6.84 2.39 13.83
CA ASN A 47 6.36 2.83 15.14
C ASN A 47 5.43 1.76 15.70
N ALA A 48 5.93 0.95 16.65
CA ALA A 48 5.19 -0.15 17.24
C ALA A 48 3.90 0.30 17.94
N THR A 49 3.92 1.46 18.61
CA THR A 49 2.73 2.03 19.25
C THR A 49 1.65 2.43 18.24
N LYS A 50 2.07 2.92 17.07
CA LYS A 50 1.13 3.29 15.99
C LYS A 50 0.73 2.07 15.15
N GLY A 51 1.58 1.06 15.04
CA GLY A 51 1.39 -0.11 14.17
C GLY A 51 1.68 0.14 12.68
N PHE A 52 2.33 1.27 12.34
CA PHE A 52 2.58 1.67 10.95
C PHE A 52 4.00 2.21 10.76
N PRO A 53 4.57 2.09 9.54
CA PRO A 53 5.81 2.77 9.19
C PRO A 53 5.63 4.30 9.21
N CYS A 54 6.67 4.99 9.66
CA CYS A 54 6.78 6.43 9.72
C CYS A 54 8.03 6.90 8.97
N LEU A 55 8.07 8.17 8.58
CA LEU A 55 9.20 8.74 7.84
C LEU A 55 10.32 9.17 8.80
N LYS A 56 11.51 8.62 8.57
CA LYS A 56 12.76 9.19 9.08
C LYS A 56 13.20 10.31 8.14
N LYS A 57 13.69 11.41 8.68
CA LYS A 57 14.41 12.41 7.89
C LYS A 57 15.92 12.12 7.91
N ALA A 58 16.65 12.63 6.93
CA ALA A 58 18.10 12.52 6.87
C ALA A 58 18.75 13.12 8.14
N GLN A 59 19.90 12.55 8.55
CA GLN A 59 20.64 13.05 9.71
C GLN A 59 20.86 14.56 9.59
N GLY A 60 20.39 15.32 10.58
CA GLY A 60 20.48 16.80 10.62
C GLY A 60 19.23 17.57 10.18
N SER A 61 18.19 16.92 9.65
CA SER A 61 16.99 17.62 9.17
C SER A 61 15.72 17.24 9.95
N GLY A 62 15.46 17.84 11.11
CA GLY A 62 14.16 17.82 11.79
C GLY A 62 13.68 16.47 12.39
N ARG A 63 12.54 16.52 13.10
CA ARG A 63 11.99 15.36 13.83
C ARG A 63 11.36 14.31 12.89
N PRO A 64 11.43 13.02 13.24
CA PRO A 64 10.69 11.96 12.54
C PRO A 64 9.20 12.29 12.45
N ARG A 65 8.56 11.90 11.35
CA ARG A 65 7.15 12.22 11.10
C ARG A 65 6.34 10.96 10.85
N CYS A 66 5.39 10.70 11.73
CA CYS A 66 4.31 9.75 11.50
C CYS A 66 3.10 10.43 10.87
N LEU A 67 2.26 9.65 10.18
CA LEU A 67 0.95 10.13 9.76
C LEU A 67 0.08 10.52 10.96
N GLY A 68 -0.79 11.51 10.79
CA GLY A 68 -1.66 12.03 11.84
C GLY A 68 -2.69 11.02 12.37
N LYS A 69 -3.45 11.44 13.39
CA LYS A 69 -4.46 10.59 14.07
C LYS A 69 -5.58 10.09 13.14
N SER A 70 -5.84 10.79 12.03
CA SER A 70 -6.85 10.40 11.06
C SER A 70 -6.48 9.17 10.21
N LYS A 71 -5.22 8.71 10.28
CA LYS A 71 -4.66 7.57 9.51
C LYS A 71 -4.29 6.42 10.45
N GLY A 72 -4.82 5.22 10.15
CA GLY A 72 -4.68 4.02 10.99
C GLY A 72 -5.69 3.97 12.15
N ARG A 73 -6.96 4.30 11.88
CA ARG A 73 -8.00 4.29 12.93
C ARG A 73 -8.35 2.84 13.29
N PRO A 74 -8.64 2.53 14.56
CA PRO A 74 -9.17 1.23 14.94
C PRO A 74 -10.46 0.93 14.16
N HIS A 75 -10.54 -0.26 13.58
CA HIS A 75 -11.77 -0.71 12.93
C HIS A 75 -12.74 -1.28 13.98
N PRO A 76 -14.05 -1.08 13.84
CA PRO A 76 -15.02 -1.72 14.71
C PRO A 76 -14.98 -3.23 14.52
N ARG A 77 -15.42 -3.98 15.55
CA ARG A 77 -15.60 -5.43 15.41
C ARG A 77 -16.76 -5.70 14.46
N VAL A 78 -16.49 -6.46 13.40
CA VAL A 78 -17.50 -6.93 12.44
C VAL A 78 -17.71 -8.43 12.68
N PRO A 79 -18.96 -8.93 12.67
CA PRO A 79 -19.22 -10.37 12.79
C PRO A 79 -18.51 -11.16 11.68
N GLU A 80 -17.91 -12.29 12.03
CA GLU A 80 -17.12 -13.11 11.10
C GLU A 80 -17.95 -13.58 9.89
N SER A 81 -19.22 -13.93 10.12
CA SER A 81 -20.15 -14.31 9.04
C SER A 81 -20.33 -13.20 7.99
N VAL A 82 -20.31 -11.94 8.42
CA VAL A 82 -20.39 -10.79 7.51
C VAL A 82 -19.07 -10.61 6.75
N VAL A 83 -17.92 -10.76 7.42
CA VAL A 83 -16.60 -10.70 6.78
C VAL A 83 -16.46 -11.79 5.71
N GLN A 84 -16.86 -13.03 6.02
CA GLN A 84 -16.85 -14.14 5.07
C GLN A 84 -17.76 -13.88 3.87
N ARG A 85 -18.96 -13.34 4.09
CA ARG A 85 -19.88 -12.97 3.01
C ARG A 85 -19.28 -11.88 2.11
N LEU A 86 -18.61 -10.87 2.68
CA LEU A 86 -17.92 -9.83 1.92
C LEU A 86 -16.74 -10.39 1.12
N ARG A 87 -15.91 -11.27 1.71
CA ARG A 87 -14.81 -11.94 0.99
C ARG A 87 -15.33 -12.77 -0.18
N ALA A 88 -16.36 -13.59 0.05
CA ALA A 88 -16.98 -14.39 -1.01
C ALA A 88 -17.55 -13.52 -2.13
N PHE A 89 -18.17 -12.39 -1.78
CA PHE A 89 -18.68 -11.43 -2.75
C PHE A 89 -17.57 -10.79 -3.60
N TYR A 90 -16.47 -10.34 -2.99
CA TYR A 90 -15.38 -9.66 -3.70
C TYR A 90 -14.47 -10.60 -4.50
N ARG A 91 -14.33 -11.87 -4.09
CA ARG A 91 -13.44 -12.85 -4.72
C ARG A 91 -13.50 -12.91 -6.26
N PRO A 92 -14.66 -13.05 -6.93
CA PRO A 92 -14.70 -13.06 -8.39
C PRO A 92 -14.21 -11.75 -9.01
N PHE A 93 -14.46 -10.62 -8.35
CA PHE A 93 -13.99 -9.30 -8.80
C PHE A 93 -12.49 -9.11 -8.56
N ASN A 94 -11.96 -9.59 -7.43
CA ASN A 94 -10.54 -9.59 -7.11
C ASN A 94 -9.75 -10.38 -8.16
N ARG A 95 -10.16 -11.62 -8.46
CA ARG A 95 -9.54 -12.45 -9.50
C ARG A 95 -9.54 -11.77 -10.86
N LYS A 96 -10.67 -11.16 -11.25
CA LYS A 96 -10.76 -10.38 -12.50
C LYS A 96 -9.82 -9.18 -12.47
N PHE A 97 -9.74 -8.48 -11.34
CA PHE A 97 -8.80 -7.37 -11.17
C PHE A 97 -7.36 -7.84 -11.31
N TYR A 98 -6.98 -8.96 -10.70
CA TYR A 98 -5.63 -9.53 -10.82
C TYR A 98 -5.27 -9.89 -12.25
N GLN A 99 -6.22 -10.46 -13.00
CA GLN A 99 -6.04 -10.71 -14.43
C GLN A 99 -5.88 -9.41 -15.22
N MET A 100 -6.66 -8.37 -14.89
CA MET A 100 -6.61 -7.07 -15.57
C MET A 100 -5.31 -6.29 -15.29
N THR A 101 -4.75 -6.41 -14.09
CA THR A 101 -3.53 -5.71 -13.68
C THR A 101 -2.27 -6.54 -13.94
N GLY A 102 -2.39 -7.84 -14.14
CA GLY A 102 -1.27 -8.78 -14.20
C GLY A 102 -0.58 -9.00 -12.85
N GLN A 103 -1.25 -8.70 -11.74
CA GLN A 103 -0.70 -8.81 -10.39
C GLN A 103 -1.75 -9.38 -9.42
N ASP A 104 -1.37 -10.44 -8.70
CA ASP A 104 -2.11 -10.93 -7.53
C ASP A 104 -1.75 -10.09 -6.30
N PHE A 105 -2.76 -9.60 -5.58
CA PHE A 105 -2.59 -8.79 -4.36
C PHE A 105 -2.80 -9.59 -3.06
N GLY A 106 -3.16 -10.87 -3.15
CA GLY A 106 -3.27 -11.76 -1.98
C GLY A 106 -4.46 -11.46 -1.07
N TRP A 107 -5.58 -10.95 -1.62
CA TRP A 107 -6.78 -10.65 -0.81
C TRP A 107 -7.77 -11.81 -0.72
N ASP A 108 -7.56 -12.90 -1.46
CA ASP A 108 -8.52 -14.00 -1.66
C ASP A 108 -8.25 -15.28 -0.87
#